data_AF-A0A656K2X5-F1
#
_entry.id   AF-A0A656K2X5-F1
#
_cell.length_a   1.000
_cell.length_b   1.000
_cell.length_c   1.000
_cell.angle_alpha   90.00
_cell.angle_beta   90.00
_cell.angle_gamma   90.00
#
_symmetry.space_group_name_H-M   'P 1'
#
loop_
_entity.id
_entity.type
_entity.pdbx_description
1 polymer ?
#
loop_
_entity_poly.entity_id
_entity_poly.type
_entity_poly.pdbx_seq_one_letter_code
_entity_poly.pdbx_strand_id
1 'polypeptide(L)' 'MLQDGTVTTLSGKRVAVNAQSILLHGDTPGAVELARSIRHSIEGQGGVITPVSQLLGS' A
#
# COMPACT_ATOMS: atom_id res chain seq x y z
N MET A 1 3.89 -7.29 0.63
CA MET A 1 4.43 -6.00 0.17
C MET A 1 4.86 -5.11 1.34
N LEU A 2 3.93 -4.67 2.21
CA LEU A 2 4.28 -3.75 3.30
C LEU A 2 4.99 -4.44 4.49
N GLN A 3 4.58 -5.66 4.85
CA GLN A 3 5.14 -6.40 5.98
C GLN A 3 6.40 -7.17 5.61
N ASP A 4 6.40 -7.82 4.45
CA ASP A 4 7.41 -8.79 4.03
C ASP A 4 8.32 -8.28 2.91
N GLY A 5 8.13 -7.04 2.44
CA GLY A 5 8.93 -6.44 1.37
C GLY A 5 8.89 -7.20 0.05
N THR A 6 7.85 -8.00 -0.23
CA THR A 6 7.77 -8.79 -1.46
C THR A 6 6.37 -8.80 -2.09
N VAL A 7 6.32 -9.14 -3.38
CA VAL A 7 5.11 -9.43 -4.15
C VAL A 7 5.26 -10.78 -4.84
N THR A 8 4.18 -11.55 -4.90
CA THR A 8 4.10 -12.79 -5.67
C THR A 8 3.64 -12.48 -7.09
N THR A 9 4.40 -12.91 -8.09
CA THR A 9 4.06 -12.77 -9.51
C THR A 9 3.01 -13.79 -9.94
N LEU A 10 2.45 -13.62 -11.14
CA LEU A 10 1.53 -14.60 -11.75
C LEU A 10 2.15 -16.01 -11.92
N SER A 11 3.48 -16.10 -12.05
CA SER A 11 4.21 -17.35 -12.10
C SER A 11 4.52 -17.97 -10.73
N GLY A 12 4.08 -17.33 -9.63
CA GLY A 12 4.35 -17.78 -8.26
C GLY A 12 5.71 -17.35 -7.70
N LYS A 13 6.56 -16.67 -8.48
CA LYS A 13 7.85 -16.17 -8.00
C LYS A 13 7.65 -15.00 -7.04
N ARG A 14 8.40 -14.95 -5.94
CA ARG A 14 8.45 -13.77 -5.07
C ARG A 14 9.51 -12.78 -5.59
N VAL A 15 9.12 -11.51 -5.68
CA VAL A 15 9.99 -10.40 -6.10
C VAL A 15 10.08 -9.41 -4.94
N ALA A 16 11.30 -8.95 -4.62
CA ALA A 16 11.53 -7.94 -3.61
C ALA A 16 11.03 -6.57 -4.09
N VAL A 17 10.37 -5.83 -3.20
CA VAL A 17 9.82 -4.49 -3.46
C VAL A 17 10.11 -3.61 -2.25
N ASN A 18 10.77 -2.47 -2.49
CA ASN A 18 10.91 -1.42 -1.49
C ASN A 18 9.75 -0.42 -1.62
N ALA A 19 8.60 -0.80 -1.06
CA ALA A 19 7.37 -0.01 -1.17
C ALA A 19 7.30 1.09 -0.11
N GLN A 20 7.43 2.35 -0.53
CA GLN A 20 7.26 3.53 0.35
C GLN A 20 5.94 4.27 0.10
N SER A 21 5.29 4.00 -1.03
CA SER A 21 3.99 4.56 -1.38
C SER A 21 3.18 3.54 -2.18
N ILE A 22 1.86 3.69 -2.14
CA ILE A 22 0.91 2.92 -2.95
C ILE A 22 0.11 3.93 -3.77
N LEU A 23 0.17 3.82 -5.09
CA LEU A 23 -0.66 4.62 -6.00
C LEU A 23 -2.06 4.01 -6.07
N LEU A 24 -3.08 4.85 -5.91
CA LEU A 24 -4.48 4.48 -6.09
C LEU A 24 -5.09 5.37 -7.18
N HIS A 25 -5.91 4.79 -8.04
CA HIS A 25 -6.71 5.52 -9.01
C HIS A 25 -8.13 5.71 -8.45
N GLY A 26 -8.74 6.87 -8.72
CA GLY A 26 -10.07 7.26 -8.21
C GLY A 26 -11.16 7.36 -9.28
N ASP A 27 -10.87 6.91 -10.48
CA ASP A 27 -11.59 7.18 -11.73
C ASP A 27 -12.61 6.08 -12.12
N THR A 28 -12.67 4.99 -11.36
CA THR A 28 -13.58 3.86 -11.61
C THR A 28 -14.62 3.70 -10.50
N PRO A 29 -15.83 3.19 -10.82
CA PRO A 29 -16.81 2.82 -9.80
C PRO A 29 -16.20 1.87 -8.76
N GLY A 30 -16.33 2.20 -7.48
CA GLY A 30 -15.78 1.41 -6.38
C GLY A 30 -14.34 1.76 -5.97
N ALA A 31 -13.66 2.67 -6.68
CA ALA A 31 -12.29 3.08 -6.34
C ALA A 31 -12.15 3.63 -4.92
N VAL A 32 -13.11 4.45 -4.47
CA VAL A 32 -13.11 5.02 -3.11
C VAL A 32 -13.30 3.94 -2.06
N GLU A 33 -14.16 2.94 -2.31
CA GLU A 33 -14.36 1.82 -1.40
C GLU A 33 -13.12 0.93 -1.30
N LEU A 34 -12.44 0.70 -2.44
CA LEU A 34 -11.15 0.01 -2.46
C LEU A 34 -10.11 0.78 -1.64
N ALA A 35 -9.99 2.10 -1.85
CA ALA A 35 -9.07 2.94 -1.09
C ALA A 35 -9.35 2.88 0.42
N ARG A 36 -10.64 2.91 0.81
CA ARG A 36 -11.08 2.77 2.20
C ARG A 36 -10.72 1.39 2.77
N SER A 37 -10.93 0.31 2.02
CA SER A 37 -10.58 -1.06 2.43
C SER A 37 -9.06 -1.21 2.66
N ILE A 38 -8.25 -0.70 1.74
CA ILE A 38 -6.79 -0.69 1.86
C ILE A 38 -6.36 0.08 3.12
N ARG A 39 -6.92 1.27 3.35
CA ARG A 39 -6.63 2.07 4.54
C ARG A 39 -6.93 1.31 5.84
N HIS A 40 -8.12 0.74 5.98
CA HIS A 40 -8.48 -0.03 7.17
C HIS A 40 -7.56 -1.23 7.39
N SER A 41 -7.14 -1.92 6.32
CA SER A 41 -6.22 -3.05 6.41
C SER A 41 -4.83 -2.62 6.91
N ILE A 42 -4.33 -1.45 6.46
CA ILE A 42 -3.05 -0.90 6.92
C ILE A 42 -3.15 -0.46 8.38
N GLU A 43 -4.15 0.34 8.73
CA GLU A 43 -4.33 0.87 10.09
C GLU A 43 -4.64 -0.25 11.10
N GLY A 44 -5.44 -1.24 10.70
CA GLY A 44 -5.75 -2.42 11.53
C GLY A 44 -4.54 -3.31 11.84
N GLN A 45 -3.47 -3.19 11.06
CA GLN A 45 -2.18 -3.86 11.30
C GLN A 45 -1.16 -2.95 12.01
N GLY A 46 -1.60 -1.79 12.51
CA GLY A 46 -0.74 -0.81 13.21
C GLY A 46 0.04 0.11 12.27
N GLY A 47 -0.19 0.06 10.96
CA GLY A 47 0.43 0.94 10.00
C GLY A 47 -0.13 2.36 10.09
N VAL A 48 0.72 3.36 9.90
CA VAL A 48 0.33 4.78 9.87
C VAL A 48 0.48 5.32 8.46
N ILE A 49 -0.60 5.84 7.89
CA ILE A 49 -0.56 6.53 6.60
C ILE A 49 -0.18 7.98 6.84
N THR A 50 0.92 8.41 6.23
CA THR A 50 1.48 9.76 6.42
C THR A 50 1.82 10.40 5.06
N PRO A 51 1.71 11.74 4.93
CA PRO A 51 2.22 12.44 3.76
C PRO A 51 3.73 12.19 3.56
N VAL A 52 4.17 12.11 2.30
CA VAL A 52 5.58 11.90 1.97
C VAL A 52 6.48 12.99 2.59
N SER A 53 6.00 14.23 2.70
CA SER A 53 6.74 15.32 3.34
C SER A 53 7.07 15.06 4.82
N GLN A 54 6.23 14.29 5.53
CA GLN A 54 6.48 13.90 6.92
C GLN A 54 7.39 12.68 7.02
N LEU A 55 7.33 11.76 6.04
CA LEU A 55 8.20 10.60 5.96
C LEU A 55 9.66 10.95 5.62
N LEU A 56 9.88 11.99 4.79
CA LEU A 56 11.23 12.43 4.40
C LEU A 56 11.90 13.36 5.42
N GLY A 57 11.12 13.89 6.36
CA GLY A 57 11.61 14.77 7.43
C GLY A 57 12.06 14.03 8.70
N SER A 58 11.89 12.70 8.74
CA SER A 58 12.32 11.80 9.81
C SER A 58 13.60 11.06 9.45
#